data_AF-A0A246BIM8-F1
#
_entry.id   AF-A0A246BIM8-F1
#
_cell.length_a   1.000
_cell.length_b   1.000
_cell.length_c   1.000
_cell.angle_alpha   90.00
_cell.angle_beta   90.00
_cell.angle_gamma   90.00
#
_symmetry.space_group_name_H-M   'P 1'
#
loop_
_entity.id
_entity.type
_entity.pdbx_description
1 polymer ?
#
loop_
_entity_poly.entity_id
_entity_poly.type
_entity_poly.pdbx_seq_one_letter_code
_entity_poly.pdbx_strand_id
1 'polypeptide(L)'
;MATPKRDNLRAARALVDAALQGDAQACASHGIALRTLQNYRKLLNTDEELARFYAELSRTVITQNWANELNLTLTVAIRKQGEMIRGIDGSSADTISAVTGAIKALSEIAITRDVLRAGEVNDAGDGDAD
;
A
#
# COMPACT_ATOMS: atom_id res chain seq x y z
N MET A 1 -31.34 -23.08 -10.27
CA MET A 1 -30.20 -22.89 -11.20
C MET A 1 -28.99 -22.53 -10.36
N ALA A 2 -27.99 -23.40 -10.28
CA ALA A 2 -26.75 -23.09 -9.56
C ALA A 2 -25.96 -22.08 -10.40
N THR A 3 -25.90 -20.83 -9.93
CA THR A 3 -25.04 -19.78 -10.50
C THR A 3 -23.61 -20.30 -10.48
N PRO A 4 -22.83 -20.22 -11.57
CA PRO A 4 -21.43 -20.64 -11.55
C PRO A 4 -20.72 -19.93 -10.40
N LYS A 5 -20.15 -20.71 -9.46
CA LYS A 5 -19.55 -20.18 -8.25
C LYS A 5 -18.36 -19.31 -8.66
N ARG A 6 -18.47 -18.01 -8.45
CA ARG A 6 -17.41 -17.03 -8.69
C ARG A 6 -16.17 -17.47 -7.90
N ASP A 7 -15.01 -17.40 -8.54
CA ASP A 7 -13.73 -17.56 -7.84
C ASP A 7 -13.49 -16.32 -6.96
N ASN A 8 -13.82 -16.44 -5.68
CA ASN A 8 -13.70 -15.38 -4.68
C ASN A 8 -12.23 -14.98 -4.45
N LEU A 9 -11.28 -15.90 -4.61
CA LEU A 9 -9.86 -15.60 -4.50
C LEU A 9 -9.39 -14.73 -5.67
N ARG A 10 -9.80 -15.06 -6.89
CA ARG A 10 -9.51 -14.23 -8.08
C ARG A 10 -10.15 -12.85 -7.97
N ALA A 11 -11.39 -12.77 -7.48
CA ALA A 11 -12.07 -11.50 -7.25
C ALA A 11 -11.36 -10.64 -6.19
N ALA A 12 -10.90 -11.24 -5.08
CA ALA A 12 -10.12 -10.57 -4.05
C ALA A 12 -8.80 -10.00 -4.61
N ARG A 13 -8.06 -10.77 -5.41
CA ARG A 13 -6.83 -10.31 -6.06
C ARG A 13 -7.07 -9.10 -6.97
N ALA A 14 -8.11 -9.15 -7.80
CA ALA A 14 -8.47 -8.02 -8.67
C ALA A 14 -8.82 -6.74 -7.87
N LEU A 15 -9.44 -6.89 -6.70
CA LEU A 15 -9.75 -5.77 -5.81
C LEU A 15 -8.50 -5.17 -5.15
N VAL A 16 -7.58 -6.01 -4.68
CA VAL A 16 -6.30 -5.57 -4.11
C VAL A 16 -5.47 -4.83 -5.16
N ASP A 17 -5.38 -5.40 -6.35
CA ASP A 17 -4.70 -4.78 -7.49
C ASP A 17 -5.35 -3.44 -7.86
N ALA A 18 -6.67 -3.35 -7.88
CA ALA A 18 -7.35 -2.08 -8.13
C ALA A 18 -7.04 -1.02 -7.07
N ALA A 19 -6.82 -1.42 -5.81
CA ALA A 19 -6.43 -0.49 -4.75
C ALA A 19 -4.99 0.04 -4.92
N LEU A 20 -4.10 -0.71 -5.58
CA LEU A 20 -2.68 -0.36 -5.74
C LEU A 20 -2.38 0.42 -7.02
N GLN A 21 -2.91 -0.06 -8.16
CA GLN A 21 -2.60 0.47 -9.49
C GLN A 21 -3.80 1.18 -10.15
N GLY A 22 -4.96 1.20 -9.47
CA GLY A 22 -6.18 1.79 -9.99
C GLY A 22 -7.01 0.83 -10.86
N ASP A 23 -8.29 1.19 -11.03
CA ASP A 23 -9.31 0.32 -11.61
C ASP A 23 -9.03 -0.08 -13.06
N ALA A 24 -8.58 0.87 -13.88
CA ALA A 24 -8.35 0.63 -15.31
C ALA A 24 -7.26 -0.43 -15.53
N GLN A 25 -6.16 -0.32 -14.78
CA GLN A 25 -5.04 -1.23 -14.89
C GLN A 25 -5.37 -2.61 -14.30
N ALA A 26 -6.06 -2.65 -13.16
CA ALA A 26 -6.52 -3.92 -12.58
C ALA A 26 -7.53 -4.65 -13.48
N CYS A 27 -8.45 -3.92 -14.13
CA CYS A 27 -9.39 -4.50 -15.09
C CYS A 27 -8.65 -5.14 -16.28
N ALA A 28 -7.65 -4.46 -16.82
CA ALA A 28 -6.82 -4.98 -17.90
C ALA A 28 -6.05 -6.25 -17.48
N SER A 29 -5.36 -6.20 -16.33
CA SER A 29 -4.54 -7.31 -15.83
C SER A 29 -5.34 -8.57 -15.52
N HIS A 30 -6.58 -8.42 -15.04
CA HIS A 30 -7.44 -9.56 -14.69
C HIS A 30 -8.41 -9.98 -15.79
N GLY A 31 -8.43 -9.25 -16.91
CA GLY A 31 -9.35 -9.49 -18.04
C GLY A 31 -10.82 -9.30 -17.66
N ILE A 32 -11.13 -8.33 -16.79
CA ILE A 32 -12.48 -8.06 -16.30
C ILE A 32 -12.94 -6.65 -16.70
N ALA A 33 -14.25 -6.47 -16.84
CA ALA A 33 -14.83 -5.14 -17.06
C ALA A 33 -14.92 -4.34 -15.75
N LEU A 34 -14.88 -3.01 -15.85
CA LEU A 34 -15.05 -2.10 -14.71
C LEU A 34 -16.33 -2.39 -13.90
N ARG A 35 -17.44 -2.68 -14.61
CA ARG A 35 -18.72 -3.07 -13.98
C ARG A 35 -18.58 -4.31 -13.10
N THR A 36 -17.76 -5.28 -13.52
CA THR A 36 -17.50 -6.51 -12.75
C THR A 36 -16.71 -6.18 -11.48
N LEU A 37 -15.68 -5.34 -11.59
CA LEU A 37 -14.90 -4.89 -10.43
C LEU A 37 -15.78 -4.13 -9.42
N GLN A 38 -16.65 -3.23 -9.90
CA GLN A 38 -17.61 -2.52 -9.06
C GLN A 38 -18.60 -3.47 -8.36
N ASN A 39 -19.05 -4.53 -9.04
CA ASN A 39 -19.89 -5.54 -8.42
C ASN A 39 -19.12 -6.32 -7.34
N TYR A 40 -17.85 -6.62 -7.55
CA TYR A 40 -17.02 -7.25 -6.51
C TYR A 40 -16.91 -6.37 -5.27
N ARG A 41 -16.75 -5.05 -5.44
CA ARG A 41 -16.76 -4.09 -4.32
C ARG A 41 -18.06 -4.12 -3.54
N LYS A 42 -19.20 -4.14 -4.23
CA LYS A 42 -20.51 -4.23 -3.56
C LYS A 42 -20.65 -5.54 -2.76
N LEU A 43 -20.13 -6.63 -3.31
CA LEU A 43 -20.19 -7.95 -2.70
C LEU A 43 -19.28 -8.10 -1.47
N LEU A 44 -18.27 -7.24 -1.26
CA LEU A 44 -17.46 -7.27 -0.03
C LEU A 44 -18.31 -7.10 1.24
N ASN A 45 -19.44 -6.40 1.15
CA ASN A 45 -20.32 -6.16 2.30
C ASN A 45 -21.24 -7.35 2.62
N THR A 46 -21.37 -8.31 1.70
CA THR A 46 -22.38 -9.37 1.78
C THR A 46 -21.81 -10.78 1.63
N ASP A 47 -20.61 -10.92 1.06
CA ASP A 47 -19.91 -12.18 0.86
C ASP A 47 -18.69 -12.23 1.81
N GLU A 48 -18.87 -12.91 2.94
CA GLU A 48 -17.87 -13.05 4.00
C GLU A 48 -16.59 -13.74 3.52
N GLU A 49 -16.69 -14.70 2.60
CA GLU A 49 -15.54 -15.42 2.06
C GLU A 49 -14.69 -14.50 1.18
N LEU A 50 -15.33 -13.71 0.31
CA LEU A 50 -14.64 -12.68 -0.47
C LEU A 50 -13.99 -11.64 0.45
N ALA A 51 -14.73 -11.16 1.45
CA ALA A 51 -14.24 -10.15 2.38
C ALA A 51 -12.99 -10.64 3.14
N ARG A 52 -13.01 -11.90 3.59
CA ARG A 52 -11.87 -12.54 4.25
C ARG A 52 -10.65 -12.61 3.33
N PHE A 53 -10.81 -13.13 2.10
CA PHE A 53 -9.69 -13.20 1.16
C PHE A 53 -9.13 -11.82 0.79
N TYR A 54 -10.00 -10.83 0.63
CA TYR A 54 -9.59 -9.46 0.36
C TYR A 54 -8.81 -8.87 1.53
N ALA A 55 -9.28 -9.04 2.78
CA ALA A 55 -8.60 -8.54 3.96
C ALA A 55 -7.22 -9.19 4.15
N GLU A 56 -7.12 -10.51 3.96
CA GLU A 56 -5.87 -11.25 4.07
C GLU A 56 -4.85 -10.80 3.02
N LEU A 57 -5.24 -10.76 1.75
CA LEU A 57 -4.36 -10.31 0.66
C LEU A 57 -3.99 -8.82 0.80
N SER A 58 -4.93 -7.96 1.18
CA SER A 58 -4.66 -6.54 1.41
C SER A 58 -3.62 -6.37 2.51
N ARG A 59 -3.74 -7.10 3.62
CA ARG A 59 -2.79 -7.04 4.73
C ARG A 59 -1.39 -7.44 4.28
N THR A 60 -1.25 -8.53 3.51
CA THR A 60 0.04 -8.99 2.99
C THR A 60 0.67 -7.96 2.07
N VAL A 61 -0.09 -7.39 1.14
CA VAL A 61 0.47 -6.43 0.17
C VAL A 61 0.79 -5.09 0.83
N ILE A 62 -0.05 -4.60 1.74
CA ILE A 62 0.23 -3.37 2.51
C ILE A 62 1.46 -3.55 3.41
N THR A 63 1.65 -4.72 4.03
CA THR A 63 2.84 -4.94 4.87
C THR A 63 4.11 -5.11 4.04
N GLN A 64 4.08 -5.91 2.98
CA GLN A 64 5.29 -6.24 2.19
C GLN A 64 5.67 -5.16 1.17
N ASN A 65 4.72 -4.52 0.50
CA ASN A 65 5.03 -3.61 -0.60
C ASN A 65 5.28 -2.17 -0.15
N TRP A 66 4.59 -1.70 0.90
CA TRP A 66 4.82 -0.36 1.47
C TRP A 66 6.28 -0.14 1.85
N ALA A 67 6.91 -1.12 2.52
CA ALA A 67 8.27 -0.94 3.03
C ALA A 67 9.26 -0.67 1.89
N ASN A 68 9.08 -1.40 0.80
CA ASN A 68 9.89 -1.26 -0.40
C ASN A 68 9.58 0.05 -1.13
N GLU A 69 8.31 0.43 -1.27
CA GLU A 69 7.90 1.68 -1.90
C GLU A 69 8.34 2.92 -1.11
N LEU A 70 8.27 2.88 0.22
CA LEU A 70 8.76 3.96 1.09
C LEU A 70 10.29 4.10 0.96
N ASN A 71 11.03 3.00 1.02
CA ASN A 71 12.49 3.02 0.85
C ASN A 71 12.91 3.52 -0.54
N LEU A 72 12.21 3.11 -1.60
CA LEU A 72 12.43 3.60 -2.95
C LEU A 72 12.16 5.10 -3.04
N THR A 73 11.02 5.55 -2.50
CA THR A 73 10.61 6.96 -2.50
C THR A 73 11.60 7.83 -1.74
N LEU A 74 12.02 7.41 -0.55
CA LEU A 74 13.07 8.07 0.24
C LEU A 74 14.39 8.17 -0.53
N THR A 75 14.81 7.07 -1.18
CA THR A 75 16.05 7.05 -1.97
C THR A 75 15.98 8.03 -3.15
N VAL A 76 14.86 8.09 -3.86
CA VAL A 76 14.64 9.03 -4.97
C VAL A 76 14.63 10.48 -4.47
N ALA A 77 13.96 10.75 -3.35
CA ALA A 77 13.91 12.07 -2.73
C ALA A 77 15.31 12.56 -2.30
N ILE A 78 16.09 11.70 -1.64
CA ILE A 78 17.47 12.00 -1.22
C ILE A 78 18.35 12.31 -2.44
N ARG A 79 18.24 11.52 -3.52
CA ARG A 79 19.02 11.76 -4.74
C ARG A 79 18.67 13.09 -5.39
N LYS A 80 17.37 13.40 -5.55
CA LYS A 80 16.92 14.69 -6.06
C LYS A 80 17.40 15.85 -5.19
N GLN A 81 17.37 15.71 -3.87
CA GLN A 81 17.92 16.72 -2.97
C GLN A 81 19.43 16.92 -3.18
N GLY A 82 20.18 15.83 -3.31
CA GLY A 82 21.61 15.90 -3.64
C GLY A 82 21.90 16.59 -4.97
N GLU A 83 21.08 16.34 -6.00
CA GLU A 83 21.18 17.02 -7.30
C GLU A 83 20.88 18.51 -7.20
N MET A 84 19.82 18.91 -6.48
CA MET A 84 19.48 20.32 -6.26
C MET A 84 20.56 21.08 -5.48
N ILE A 85 21.18 20.42 -4.48
CA ILE A 85 22.30 20.98 -3.71
C ILE A 85 23.58 21.06 -4.56
N ARG A 86 23.81 20.14 -5.51
CA ARG A 86 24.99 20.19 -6.39
C ARG A 86 24.82 21.16 -7.56
N GLY A 87 23.59 21.37 -8.02
CA GLY A 87 23.22 22.32 -9.07
C GLY A 87 22.98 23.74 -8.55
N ILE A 88 23.71 24.17 -7.52
CA ILE A 88 23.49 25.43 -6.76
C ILE A 88 23.68 26.72 -7.58
N ASP A 89 24.01 26.66 -8.87
CA ASP A 89 23.98 27.84 -9.75
C ASP A 89 22.55 28.42 -9.97
N GLY A 90 21.48 27.79 -9.46
CA GLY A 90 20.12 28.33 -9.60
C GLY A 90 19.04 27.85 -8.61
N SER A 91 19.37 27.07 -7.57
CA SER A 91 18.36 26.60 -6.61
C SER A 91 18.14 27.60 -5.48
N SER A 92 16.93 28.15 -5.36
CA SER A 92 16.57 29.07 -4.28
C SER A 92 16.57 28.36 -2.92
N ALA A 93 16.87 29.11 -1.84
CA ALA A 93 16.82 28.60 -0.46
C ALA A 93 15.45 27.96 -0.12
N ASP A 94 14.37 28.47 -0.70
CA ASP A 94 13.01 27.95 -0.54
C ASP A 94 12.86 26.54 -1.09
N THR A 95 13.45 26.25 -2.26
CA THR A 95 13.42 24.91 -2.87
C THR A 95 14.16 23.88 -2.01
N ILE A 96 15.32 24.26 -1.46
CA ILE A 96 16.11 23.39 -0.57
C ILE A 96 15.34 23.11 0.74
N SER A 97 14.70 24.14 1.30
CA SER A 97 13.89 24.02 2.51
C SER A 97 12.68 23.10 2.31
N ALA A 98 11.94 23.27 1.21
CA ALA A 98 10.75 22.46 0.90
C ALA A 98 11.10 20.97 0.76
N VAL A 99 12.23 20.65 0.12
CA VAL A 99 12.67 19.27 -0.10
C VAL A 99 13.16 18.65 1.21
N THR A 100 13.91 19.42 2.02
CA THR A 100 14.32 18.99 3.36
C THR A 100 13.11 18.69 4.25
N GLY A 101 12.07 19.52 4.19
CA GLY A 101 10.81 19.28 4.89
C GLY A 101 10.12 17.99 4.45
N ALA A 102 10.09 17.71 3.15
CA ALA A 102 9.53 16.47 2.61
C ALA A 102 10.31 15.23 3.08
N ILE A 103 11.66 15.29 3.10
CA ILE A 103 12.48 14.18 3.63
C ILE A 103 12.18 13.96 5.10
N LYS A 104 12.13 15.03 5.90
CA LYS A 104 11.86 14.92 7.34
C LYS A 104 10.50 14.26 7.60
N ALA A 105 9.45 14.68 6.89
CA ALA A 105 8.13 14.08 7.02
C ALA A 105 8.11 12.58 6.66
N LEU A 106 8.81 12.19 5.58
CA LEU A 106 8.92 10.77 5.20
C LEU A 106 9.73 9.96 6.22
N SER A 107 10.79 10.52 6.81
CA SER A 107 11.56 9.89 7.89
C SER A 107 10.72 9.71 9.16
N GLU A 108 9.92 10.71 9.53
CA GLU A 108 9.01 10.63 10.67
C GLU A 108 7.97 9.52 10.46
N ILE A 109 7.37 9.43 9.27
CA ILE A 109 6.44 8.34 8.91
C ILE A 109 7.11 6.97 9.01
N ALA A 110 8.36 6.84 8.56
CA ALA A 110 9.11 5.59 8.66
C ALA A 110 9.35 5.17 10.13
N ILE A 111 9.78 6.11 10.98
CA ILE A 111 10.02 5.86 12.41
C ILE A 111 8.73 5.48 13.13
N THR A 112 7.63 6.22 12.91
CA THR A 112 6.32 5.91 13.51
C THR A 112 5.87 4.50 13.16
N ARG A 113 6.12 4.05 11.91
CA ARG A 113 5.77 2.70 11.48
C ARG A 113 6.63 1.63 12.16
N ASP A 114 7.94 1.83 12.28
CA ASP A 114 8.81 0.88 12.97
C ASP A 114 8.42 0.71 14.44
N VAL A 115 8.01 1.80 15.10
CA VAL A 115 7.47 1.77 16.46
C VAL A 115 6.15 0.99 16.53
N LEU A 116 5.21 1.23 15.61
CA LEU A 116 3.95 0.47 15.58
C LEU A 116 4.17 -1.02 15.33
N ARG A 117 5.10 -1.37 14.43
CA ARG A 117 5.47 -2.77 14.16
C ARG A 117 6.15 -3.43 15.36
N ALA A 118 7.01 -2.70 16.08
CA ALA A 118 7.62 -3.18 17.31
C ALA A 118 6.58 -3.40 18.42
N GLY A 119 5.52 -2.58 18.47
CA GLY A 119 4.39 -2.74 19.37
C GLY A 119 3.55 -3.99 19.08
N GLU A 120 3.28 -4.31 17.81
CA GLU A 120 2.52 -5.51 17.40
C GLU A 120 3.23 -6.84 17.74
N VAL A 121 4.57 -6.86 17.83
CA VAL A 121 5.34 -8.07 18.20
C VAL A 121 5.30 -8.33 19.72
N ASN A 122 5.13 -7.29 20.54
CA ASN A 122 5.09 -7.42 22.00
C ASN A 122 3.70 -7.80 22.55
N ASP A 123 2.61 -7.54 21.82
CA ASP A 123 1.25 -7.84 22.26
C ASP A 123 0.83 -9.32 22.00
N ALA A 124 1.60 -10.06 21.18
CA ALA A 124 1.35 -11.46 20.87
C ALA A 124 2.06 -12.46 21.81
N GLY A 125 2.67 -11.98 22.90
CA GLY A 125 3.61 -12.77 23.71
C GLY A 125 3.22 -13.03 25.17
N ASP A 126 2.08 -12.55 25.66
CA ASP A 126 1.74 -12.63 27.10
C ASP A 126 0.40 -13.33 27.35
N GLY A 127 0.24 -14.49 26.73
CA GLY A 127 -0.91 -15.38 26.90
C GLY A 127 -0.48 -16.84 26.94
N ASP A 128 0.28 -17.22 27.97
CA ASP A 128 0.06 -18.44 28.76
C ASP A 128 1.26 -18.76 29.66
N ALA A 129 1.01 -18.80 30.97
CA ALA A 129 1.48 -19.90 31.81
C ALA A 129 0.61 -19.93 33.08
N ASP A 130 -0.19 -21.00 33.16
CA ASP A 130 -0.87 -21.55 34.34
C ASP A 130 0.05 -21.64 35.58
#